data_AF-A0A2D9PFT9-F1
#
_entry.id   AF-A0A2D9PFT9-F1
#
_cell.length_a   1.000
_cell.length_b   1.000
_cell.length_c   1.000
_cell.angle_alpha   90.00
_cell.angle_beta   90.00
_cell.angle_gamma   90.00
#
_symmetry.space_group_name_H-M   'P 1'
#
loop_
_entity.id
_entity.type
_entity.pdbx_description
1 polymer ?
#
loop_
_entity_poly.entity_id
_entity_poly.type
_entity_poly.pdbx_seq_one_letter_code
_entity_poly.pdbx_strand_id
1 'polypeptide(L)'
;MLKKYGSLISIIMLIFLSSCSTKPESDVDTPEYHYKAGMRAVDNGDYQQAIKSFQRSVDLDKKFALGYGGLGLAHAYLGNNKDAKDFASKCASRGSKDPEALSLSGQVWITMRSSEKRWFKRAEDYLEKALKRDKEHEGSQYWFGVAHLYNYQFSEAENYFRAVVEKRGDFSGKADAKWKLSQKIVRAMPGTPGGKKVALKERINRADLAVLFAEELKIGVLFDRMPVQNSGFQTPSQANQTATVTVPNDSRDHWAETWIKDMIRYGIMNVEPDGNFYPDDDINRANYALAVQRLLVVATRDESLETKYFGEGQSRFSDVPASHFAYNAMAICTERGIMEVDMMTNRFNPTGDVTGADALLIIRNLQSSLRMTF
;
A
#
# COMPACT_ATOMS: atom_id res chain seq x y z
N MET A 1 -9.50 20.47 92.19
CA MET A 1 -10.21 19.62 91.22
C MET A 1 -9.39 19.64 89.92
N LEU A 2 -8.45 18.69 89.70
CA LEU A 2 -8.56 17.46 88.86
C LEU A 2 -8.96 17.77 87.39
N LYS A 3 -8.36 17.35 86.26
CA LYS A 3 -7.22 16.54 85.74
C LYS A 3 -7.16 16.89 84.22
N LYS A 4 -6.04 17.22 83.54
CA LYS A 4 -5.01 16.39 82.86
C LYS A 4 -5.48 15.31 81.83
N TYR A 5 -4.97 15.48 80.58
CA TYR A 5 -4.67 14.53 79.47
C TYR A 5 -5.78 13.88 78.59
N GLY A 6 -5.60 14.00 77.27
CA GLY A 6 -5.47 12.81 76.41
C GLY A 6 -6.32 12.74 75.12
N SER A 7 -5.65 12.39 74.00
CA SER A 7 -6.15 11.89 72.70
C SER A 7 -6.62 12.97 71.70
N LEU A 8 -5.88 13.33 70.65
CA LEU A 8 -5.41 12.52 69.51
C LEU A 8 -6.57 11.72 68.88
N ILE A 9 -7.01 12.14 67.68
CA ILE A 9 -7.31 11.34 66.49
C ILE A 9 -7.83 12.28 65.39
N SER A 10 -6.96 12.56 64.42
CA SER A 10 -7.33 12.99 63.08
C SER A 10 -8.12 11.86 62.42
N ILE A 11 -9.38 12.10 62.05
CA ILE A 11 -10.09 11.23 61.12
C ILE A 11 -9.95 11.84 59.73
N ILE A 12 -8.87 11.46 59.06
CA ILE A 12 -8.77 11.52 57.61
C ILE A 12 -9.80 10.52 57.08
N MET A 13 -10.94 11.02 56.62
CA MET A 13 -11.95 10.22 55.93
C MET A 13 -11.43 9.92 54.51
N LEU A 14 -10.59 8.89 54.41
CA LEU A 14 -10.13 8.28 53.16
C LEU A 14 -11.33 7.54 52.54
N ILE A 15 -12.13 8.25 51.75
CA ILE A 15 -13.14 7.64 50.88
C ILE A 15 -12.37 6.92 49.77
N PHE A 16 -12.16 5.62 49.96
CA PHE A 16 -11.78 4.71 48.89
C PHE A 16 -12.91 4.68 47.87
N LEU A 17 -12.81 5.50 46.81
CA LEU A 17 -13.53 5.28 45.57
C LEU A 17 -12.95 4.02 44.92
N SER A 18 -13.36 2.85 45.43
CA SER A 18 -13.20 1.58 44.74
C SER A 18 -13.97 1.68 43.43
N SER A 19 -13.23 1.95 42.36
CA SER A 19 -13.70 1.92 40.96
C SER A 19 -14.05 0.46 40.60
N CYS A 20 -15.13 -0.08 41.18
CA CYS A 20 -15.57 -1.46 40.93
C CYS A 20 -15.90 -1.64 39.45
N SER A 21 -15.54 -2.80 38.89
CA SER A 21 -16.02 -3.25 37.60
C SER A 21 -17.53 -3.50 37.63
N THR A 22 -18.15 -3.47 36.45
CA THR A 22 -19.55 -3.87 36.27
C THR A 22 -19.70 -5.37 36.50
N LYS A 23 -20.83 -5.81 37.07
CA LYS A 23 -21.10 -7.23 37.28
C LYS A 23 -21.47 -7.89 35.94
N PRO A 24 -20.95 -9.10 35.64
CA PRO A 24 -21.41 -9.89 34.50
C PRO A 24 -22.92 -10.16 34.56
N GLU A 25 -23.57 -10.13 33.41
CA GLU A 25 -25.00 -10.43 33.24
C GLU A 25 -25.27 -11.91 32.94
N SER A 26 -24.24 -12.67 32.55
CA SER A 26 -24.30 -14.10 32.23
C SER A 26 -22.91 -14.74 32.34
N ASP A 27 -22.84 -16.07 32.42
CA ASP A 27 -21.57 -16.81 32.49
C ASP A 27 -20.67 -16.60 31.27
N VAL A 28 -21.25 -16.23 30.12
CA VAL A 28 -20.50 -15.92 28.89
C VAL A 28 -20.16 -14.43 28.73
N ASP A 29 -20.67 -13.57 29.62
CA ASP A 29 -20.43 -12.12 29.63
C ASP A 29 -19.05 -11.81 30.24
N THR A 30 -18.01 -12.15 29.48
CA THR A 30 -16.60 -12.07 29.89
C THR A 30 -15.85 -10.99 29.09
N PRO A 31 -14.79 -10.39 29.67
CA PRO A 31 -13.95 -9.44 28.95
C PRO A 31 -13.42 -9.98 27.62
N GLU A 32 -12.99 -11.24 27.59
CA GLU A 32 -12.43 -11.92 26.42
C GLU A 32 -13.48 -12.14 25.33
N TYR A 33 -14.71 -12.50 25.71
CA TYR A 33 -15.81 -12.68 24.76
C TYR A 33 -16.11 -11.37 24.03
N HIS A 34 -16.26 -10.29 24.79
CA HIS A 34 -16.55 -8.97 24.23
C HIS A 34 -15.38 -8.38 23.44
N TYR A 35 -14.15 -8.66 23.83
CA TYR A 35 -12.98 -8.33 23.02
C TYR A 35 -13.00 -9.07 21.67
N LYS A 36 -13.25 -10.39 21.67
CA LYS A 36 -13.38 -11.16 20.42
C LYS A 36 -14.54 -10.67 19.55
N ALA A 37 -15.67 -10.32 20.15
CA ALA A 37 -16.81 -9.73 19.44
C ALA A 37 -16.43 -8.36 18.82
N GLY A 38 -15.71 -7.52 19.56
CA GLY A 38 -15.20 -6.24 19.05
C GLY A 38 -14.22 -6.41 17.90
N MET A 39 -13.30 -7.38 17.97
CA MET A 39 -12.37 -7.67 16.87
C MET A 39 -13.10 -8.14 15.60
N ARG A 40 -14.14 -8.97 15.72
CA ARG A 40 -14.99 -9.33 14.57
C ARG A 40 -15.71 -8.12 13.97
N ALA A 41 -16.17 -7.20 14.81
CA ALA A 41 -16.80 -5.96 14.34
C ALA A 41 -15.78 -5.06 13.61
N VAL A 42 -14.52 -5.00 14.07
CA VAL A 42 -13.42 -4.34 13.34
C VAL A 42 -13.18 -4.99 11.99
N ASP A 43 -13.11 -6.32 11.92
CA ASP A 43 -12.91 -7.05 10.65
C ASP A 43 -14.06 -6.79 9.65
N ASN A 44 -15.27 -6.54 10.15
CA ASN A 44 -16.43 -6.18 9.34
C ASN A 44 -16.53 -4.66 9.02
N GLY A 45 -15.61 -3.84 9.53
CA GLY A 45 -15.63 -2.38 9.36
C GLY A 45 -16.67 -1.64 10.22
N ASP A 46 -17.36 -2.32 11.14
CA ASP A 46 -18.32 -1.70 12.07
C ASP A 46 -17.62 -1.22 13.34
N TYR A 47 -16.91 -0.10 13.21
CA TYR A 47 -16.09 0.45 14.30
C TYR A 47 -16.92 0.96 15.48
N GLN A 48 -18.17 1.38 15.24
CA GLN A 48 -19.06 1.84 16.32
C GLN A 48 -19.52 0.66 17.18
N GLN A 49 -19.90 -0.47 16.56
CA GLN A 49 -20.21 -1.69 17.29
C GLN A 49 -18.97 -2.28 17.97
N ALA A 50 -17.80 -2.15 17.36
CA ALA A 50 -16.53 -2.54 17.97
C ALA A 50 -16.29 -1.76 19.27
N ILE A 51 -16.47 -0.43 19.26
CA ILE A 51 -16.33 0.41 20.47
C ILE A 51 -17.26 -0.06 21.58
N LYS A 52 -18.54 -0.33 21.30
CA LYS A 52 -19.50 -0.83 22.31
C LYS A 52 -19.02 -2.13 22.94
N SER A 53 -18.56 -3.07 22.11
CA SER A 53 -18.08 -4.38 22.57
C SER A 53 -16.80 -4.23 23.41
N PHE A 54 -15.82 -3.46 22.94
CA PHE A 54 -14.60 -3.21 23.71
C PHE A 54 -14.85 -2.43 25.00
N GLN A 55 -15.79 -1.50 25.00
CA GLN A 55 -16.18 -0.77 26.21
C GLN A 55 -16.77 -1.74 27.24
N ARG A 56 -17.66 -2.66 26.83
CA ARG A 56 -18.16 -3.71 27.74
C ARG A 56 -17.04 -4.59 28.28
N SER A 57 -16.05 -4.94 27.44
CA SER A 57 -14.86 -5.69 27.87
C SER A 57 -14.10 -4.98 29.00
N VAL A 58 -13.86 -3.67 28.86
CA VAL A 58 -13.19 -2.84 29.87
C VAL A 58 -14.05 -2.61 31.11
N ASP A 59 -15.37 -2.51 30.95
CA ASP A 59 -16.31 -2.32 32.06
C ASP A 59 -16.39 -3.57 32.95
N LEU A 60 -16.28 -4.77 32.37
CA LEU A 60 -16.25 -6.04 33.09
C LEU A 60 -14.92 -6.27 33.82
N ASP A 61 -13.79 -5.90 33.20
CA ASP A 61 -12.49 -5.90 33.86
C ASP A 61 -11.60 -4.72 33.42
N LYS A 62 -11.44 -3.75 34.33
CA LYS A 62 -10.57 -2.58 34.14
C LYS A 62 -9.08 -2.90 34.07
N LYS A 63 -8.67 -4.14 34.36
CA LYS A 63 -7.30 -4.64 34.21
C LYS A 63 -7.08 -5.35 32.88
N PHE A 64 -8.14 -5.72 32.16
CA PHE A 64 -8.05 -6.40 30.89
C PHE A 64 -7.48 -5.48 29.80
N ALA A 65 -6.18 -5.62 29.53
CA ALA A 65 -5.42 -4.69 28.70
C ALA A 65 -5.91 -4.64 27.25
N LEU A 66 -6.24 -5.80 26.67
CA LEU A 66 -6.66 -5.93 25.27
C LEU A 66 -7.96 -5.18 24.98
N GLY A 67 -8.87 -5.05 25.95
CA GLY A 67 -10.07 -4.23 25.81
C GLY A 67 -9.75 -2.76 25.50
N TYR A 68 -8.76 -2.18 26.20
CA TYR A 68 -8.27 -0.84 25.88
C TYR A 68 -7.58 -0.79 24.51
N GLY A 69 -6.80 -1.81 24.14
CA GLY A 69 -6.17 -1.87 22.83
C GLY A 69 -7.20 -1.91 21.69
N GLY A 70 -8.29 -2.66 21.88
CA GLY A 70 -9.43 -2.72 20.96
C GLY A 70 -10.12 -1.36 20.80
N LEU A 71 -10.38 -0.64 21.90
CA LEU A 71 -10.88 0.74 21.84
C LEU A 71 -9.92 1.64 21.04
N GLY A 72 -8.62 1.56 21.33
CA GLY A 72 -7.61 2.34 20.61
C GLY A 72 -7.62 2.06 19.11
N LEU A 73 -7.77 0.79 18.72
CA LEU A 73 -7.83 0.36 17.33
C LEU A 73 -9.08 0.88 16.61
N ALA A 74 -10.26 0.74 17.23
CA ALA A 74 -11.50 1.23 16.65
C ALA A 74 -11.51 2.77 16.50
N HIS A 75 -11.01 3.50 17.51
CA HIS A 75 -10.85 4.96 17.40
C HIS A 75 -9.83 5.36 16.32
N ALA A 76 -8.75 4.59 16.12
CA ALA A 76 -7.79 4.85 15.05
C ALA A 76 -8.44 4.71 13.67
N TYR A 77 -9.26 3.69 13.46
CA TYR A 77 -10.02 3.51 12.20
C TYR A 77 -11.05 4.63 11.96
N LEU A 78 -11.62 5.21 13.03
CA LEU A 78 -12.50 6.37 12.95
C LEU A 78 -11.77 7.72 12.76
N GLY A 79 -10.43 7.73 12.74
CA GLY A 79 -9.63 8.96 12.68
C GLY A 79 -9.60 9.76 14.00
N ASN A 80 -10.11 9.19 15.09
CA ASN A 80 -10.13 9.78 16.42
C ASN A 80 -8.76 9.61 17.10
N ASN A 81 -7.72 10.21 16.53
CA ASN A 81 -6.32 9.99 16.91
C ASN A 81 -6.02 10.24 18.39
N LYS A 82 -6.68 11.23 19.01
CA LYS A 82 -6.47 11.57 20.42
C LYS A 82 -6.83 10.38 21.32
N ASP A 83 -8.02 9.82 21.13
CA ASP A 83 -8.52 8.69 21.92
C ASP A 83 -7.73 7.42 21.58
N ALA A 84 -7.42 7.21 20.29
CA ALA A 84 -6.59 6.10 19.85
C ALA A 84 -5.25 6.04 20.58
N LYS A 85 -4.56 7.19 20.70
CA LYS A 85 -3.28 7.32 21.42
C LYS A 85 -3.42 7.08 22.93
N ASP A 86 -4.47 7.63 23.55
CA ASP A 86 -4.73 7.46 24.97
C ASP A 86 -5.00 5.98 25.30
N PHE A 87 -5.86 5.33 24.52
CA PHE A 87 -6.20 3.92 24.70
C PHE A 87 -5.04 2.98 24.37
N ALA A 88 -4.23 3.27 23.35
CA ALA A 88 -3.00 2.51 23.08
C ALA A 88 -2.00 2.59 24.25
N SER A 89 -1.87 3.76 24.90
CA SER A 89 -1.05 3.94 26.10
C SER A 89 -1.59 3.16 27.30
N LYS A 90 -2.92 3.20 27.51
CA LYS A 90 -3.60 2.42 28.56
C LYS A 90 -3.40 0.91 28.36
N CYS A 91 -3.58 0.42 27.13
CA CYS A 91 -3.34 -0.98 26.76
C CYS A 91 -1.93 -1.42 27.15
N ALA A 92 -0.90 -0.70 26.68
CA ALA A 92 0.49 -1.03 26.98
C ALA A 92 0.85 -0.92 28.48
N SER A 93 0.24 0.03 29.20
CA SER A 93 0.45 0.20 30.64
C SER A 93 -0.13 -0.95 31.45
N ARG A 94 -1.39 -1.33 31.16
CA ARG A 94 -2.08 -2.44 31.83
C ARG A 94 -1.48 -3.80 31.46
N GLY A 95 -1.04 -3.96 30.20
CA GLY A 95 -0.43 -5.16 29.65
C GLY A 95 1.09 -5.09 29.50
N SER A 96 1.82 -4.42 30.40
CA SER A 96 3.27 -4.16 30.23
C SER A 96 4.18 -5.41 30.16
N LYS A 97 3.64 -6.57 30.55
CA LYS A 97 4.29 -7.89 30.47
C LYS A 97 3.63 -8.83 29.45
N ASP A 98 2.54 -8.40 28.83
CA ASP A 98 1.79 -9.17 27.85
C ASP A 98 2.24 -8.75 26.44
N PRO A 99 2.89 -9.66 25.68
CA PRO A 99 3.33 -9.35 24.32
C PRO A 99 2.15 -9.01 23.40
N GLU A 100 0.97 -9.61 23.59
CA GLU A 100 -0.20 -9.35 22.76
C GLU A 100 -0.71 -7.91 22.96
N ALA A 101 -0.82 -7.46 24.21
CA ALA A 101 -1.20 -6.07 24.52
C ALA A 101 -0.21 -5.05 23.98
N LEU A 102 1.10 -5.32 24.06
CA LEU A 102 2.13 -4.45 23.50
C LEU A 102 2.07 -4.45 21.95
N SER A 103 1.86 -5.62 21.34
CA SER A 103 1.68 -5.77 19.89
C SER A 103 0.49 -4.97 19.39
N LEU A 104 -0.65 -5.09 20.07
CA LEU A 104 -1.88 -4.37 19.76
C LEU A 104 -1.70 -2.85 19.89
N SER A 105 -0.97 -2.37 20.91
CA SER A 105 -0.60 -0.94 20.99
C SER A 105 0.23 -0.49 19.79
N GLY A 106 1.15 -1.34 19.29
CA GLY A 106 1.90 -1.08 18.06
C GLY A 106 0.99 -1.00 16.83
N GLN A 107 0.05 -1.95 16.69
CA GLN A 107 -0.96 -1.97 15.64
C GLN A 107 -1.77 -0.66 15.58
N VAL A 108 -2.20 -0.13 16.73
CA VAL A 108 -2.95 1.15 16.77
C VAL A 108 -2.16 2.28 16.11
N TRP A 109 -0.85 2.38 16.35
CA TRP A 109 0.00 3.37 15.69
C TRP A 109 0.13 3.16 14.19
N ILE A 110 0.26 1.91 13.74
CA ILE A 110 0.29 1.55 12.31
C ILE A 110 -1.03 1.96 11.62
N THR A 111 -2.17 1.79 12.28
CA THR A 111 -3.48 2.21 11.75
C THR A 111 -3.54 3.73 11.55
N MET A 112 -2.91 4.52 12.41
CA MET A 112 -2.84 6.00 12.30
C MET A 112 -1.76 6.53 11.34
N ARG A 113 -1.13 5.68 10.52
CA ARG A 113 0.02 6.07 9.67
C ARG A 113 -0.23 7.24 8.72
N SER A 114 -1.47 7.42 8.27
CA SER A 114 -1.86 8.49 7.34
C SER A 114 -1.93 9.86 8.01
N SER A 115 -2.12 9.91 9.34
CA SER A 115 -2.37 11.14 10.09
C SER A 115 -1.30 11.45 11.14
N GLU A 116 -0.49 10.47 11.56
CA GLU A 116 0.52 10.64 12.62
C GLU A 116 1.96 10.53 12.08
N LYS A 117 2.71 11.63 11.99
CA LYS A 117 4.09 11.64 11.43
C LYS A 117 5.07 10.67 12.09
N ARG A 118 4.94 10.42 13.41
CA ARG A 118 5.85 9.55 14.18
C ARG A 118 5.29 8.14 14.38
N TRP A 119 4.30 7.74 13.58
CA TRP A 119 3.63 6.44 13.70
C TRP A 119 4.61 5.27 13.71
N PHE A 120 5.58 5.26 12.79
CA PHE A 120 6.50 4.14 12.61
C PHE A 120 7.37 3.95 13.85
N LYS A 121 7.98 5.03 14.35
CA LYS A 121 8.83 4.96 15.53
C LYS A 121 8.05 4.51 16.77
N ARG A 122 6.80 4.98 16.92
CA ARG A 122 5.95 4.58 18.05
C ARG A 122 5.50 3.13 17.95
N ALA A 123 5.17 2.65 16.75
CA ALA A 123 4.84 1.25 16.53
C ALA A 123 6.04 0.35 16.85
N GLU A 124 7.22 0.68 16.32
CA GLU A 124 8.49 -0.01 16.59
C GLU A 124 8.77 -0.10 18.09
N ASP A 125 8.68 1.01 18.83
CA ASP A 125 8.95 1.02 20.28
C ASP A 125 8.05 0.04 21.07
N TYR A 126 6.80 -0.16 20.65
CA TYR A 126 5.89 -1.12 21.29
C TYR A 126 6.16 -2.56 20.85
N LEU A 127 6.39 -2.78 19.56
CA LEU A 127 6.67 -4.10 19.01
C LEU A 127 8.01 -4.65 19.52
N GLU A 128 9.04 -3.80 19.68
CA GLU A 128 10.29 -4.19 20.32
C GLU A 128 10.07 -4.62 21.78
N LYS A 129 9.20 -3.93 22.51
CA LYS A 129 8.86 -4.31 23.89
C LYS A 129 8.14 -5.65 23.90
N ALA A 130 7.24 -5.91 22.95
CA ALA A 130 6.56 -7.18 22.81
C ALA A 130 7.56 -8.32 22.54
N LEU A 131 8.48 -8.15 21.59
CA LEU A 131 9.52 -9.13 21.28
C LEU A 131 10.54 -9.34 22.41
N LYS A 132 10.72 -8.34 23.29
CA LYS A 132 11.50 -8.52 24.54
C LYS A 132 10.77 -9.39 25.56
N ARG A 133 9.44 -9.47 25.53
CA ARG A 133 8.64 -10.37 26.39
C ARG A 133 8.60 -11.77 25.81
N ASP A 134 8.37 -11.87 24.51
CA ASP A 134 8.37 -13.12 23.77
C ASP A 134 8.99 -12.89 22.38
N LYS A 135 10.20 -13.44 22.19
CA LYS A 135 10.98 -13.28 20.95
C LYS A 135 10.30 -13.91 19.74
N GLU A 136 9.47 -14.93 19.97
CA GLU A 136 8.80 -15.71 18.94
C GLU A 136 7.34 -15.30 18.75
N HIS A 137 6.91 -14.20 19.36
CA HIS A 137 5.54 -13.71 19.32
C HIS A 137 5.10 -13.39 17.88
N GLU A 138 4.26 -14.27 17.33
CA GLU A 138 3.85 -14.24 15.92
C GLU A 138 3.20 -12.91 15.54
N GLY A 139 2.25 -12.42 16.35
CA GLY A 139 1.54 -11.17 16.06
C GLY A 139 2.48 -9.96 16.00
N SER A 140 3.51 -9.92 16.84
CA SER A 140 4.47 -8.81 16.83
C SER A 140 5.40 -8.86 15.63
N GLN A 141 5.84 -10.04 15.21
CA GLN A 141 6.61 -10.19 13.98
C GLN A 141 5.79 -9.79 12.75
N TYR A 142 4.50 -10.18 12.71
CA TYR A 142 3.58 -9.76 11.64
C TYR A 142 3.44 -8.23 11.59
N TRP A 143 3.14 -7.59 12.72
CA TRP A 143 2.97 -6.14 12.76
C TRP A 143 4.27 -5.37 12.53
N PHE A 144 5.45 -5.92 12.86
CA PHE A 144 6.73 -5.39 12.41
C PHE A 144 6.84 -5.40 10.89
N GLY A 145 6.52 -6.53 10.25
CA GLY A 145 6.48 -6.62 8.79
C GLY A 145 5.55 -5.57 8.18
N VAL A 146 4.36 -5.38 8.75
CA VAL A 146 3.41 -4.36 8.31
C VAL A 146 3.96 -2.93 8.50
N ALA A 147 4.60 -2.66 9.64
CA ALA A 147 5.20 -1.35 9.89
C ALA A 147 6.32 -1.04 8.87
N HIS A 148 7.23 -1.99 8.63
CA HIS A 148 8.28 -1.82 7.64
C HIS A 148 7.73 -1.67 6.22
N LEU A 149 6.71 -2.45 5.85
CA LEU A 149 6.05 -2.37 4.54
C LEU A 149 5.53 -0.95 4.26
N TYR A 150 4.79 -0.37 5.22
CA TYR A 150 4.23 0.98 5.07
C TYR A 150 5.24 2.11 5.29
N ASN A 151 6.40 1.80 5.87
CA ASN A 151 7.54 2.72 5.94
C ASN A 151 8.49 2.57 4.72
N TYR A 152 8.06 1.82 3.70
CA TYR A 152 8.79 1.56 2.45
C TYR A 152 10.15 0.85 2.63
N GLN A 153 10.27 0.06 3.69
CA GLN A 153 11.40 -0.83 4.00
C GLN A 153 11.03 -2.26 3.60
N PHE A 154 10.98 -2.49 2.28
CA PHE A 154 10.39 -3.70 1.71
C PHE A 154 11.18 -4.97 1.99
N SER A 155 12.51 -4.89 2.02
CA SER A 155 13.37 -6.04 2.32
C SER A 155 13.22 -6.50 3.77
N GLU A 156 13.14 -5.55 4.70
CA GLU A 156 12.87 -5.82 6.11
C GLU A 156 11.48 -6.41 6.29
N ALA A 157 10.47 -5.83 5.63
CA ALA A 157 9.10 -6.35 5.64
C ALA A 157 9.04 -7.80 5.13
N GLU A 158 9.71 -8.10 4.02
CA GLU A 158 9.79 -9.45 3.45
C GLU A 158 10.33 -10.46 4.47
N ASN A 159 11.43 -10.12 5.15
CA ASN A 159 12.05 -10.99 6.15
C ASN A 159 11.12 -11.30 7.32
N TYR A 160 10.40 -10.30 7.83
CA TYR A 160 9.41 -10.49 8.89
C TYR A 160 8.23 -11.36 8.44
N PHE A 161 7.68 -11.11 7.25
CA PHE A 161 6.56 -11.91 6.75
C PHE A 161 6.96 -13.36 6.49
N ARG A 162 8.16 -13.62 5.95
CA ARG A 162 8.69 -14.98 5.81
C ARG A 162 8.72 -15.72 7.14
N ALA A 163 9.27 -15.09 8.19
CA ALA A 163 9.36 -15.70 9.53
C ALA A 163 7.95 -16.04 10.09
N VAL A 164 6.95 -15.19 9.84
CA VAL A 164 5.56 -15.46 10.26
C VAL A 164 4.93 -16.60 9.47
N VAL A 165 5.15 -16.68 8.15
CA VAL A 165 4.64 -17.77 7.30
C VAL A 165 5.19 -19.13 7.77
N GLU A 166 6.46 -19.19 8.15
CA GLU A 166 7.11 -20.41 8.63
C GLU A 166 6.49 -20.96 9.92
N LYS A 167 5.90 -20.09 10.77
CA LYS A 167 5.25 -20.50 12.02
C LYS A 167 3.94 -21.26 11.83
N ARG A 168 3.26 -21.09 10.69
CA ARG A 168 1.96 -21.72 10.39
C ARG A 168 0.87 -21.44 11.45
N GLY A 169 0.92 -20.26 12.07
CA GLY A 169 -0.07 -19.81 13.06
C GLY A 169 -1.16 -18.92 12.48
N ASP A 170 -1.83 -18.15 13.34
CA ASP A 170 -3.02 -17.36 13.01
C ASP A 170 -2.75 -16.23 12.00
N PHE A 171 -1.51 -15.73 11.95
CA PHE A 171 -1.11 -14.67 11.03
C PHE A 171 -0.50 -15.19 9.72
N SER A 172 -0.19 -16.49 9.63
CA SER A 172 0.49 -17.08 8.46
C SER A 172 -0.18 -16.76 7.12
N GLY A 173 -1.52 -16.86 7.04
CA GLY A 173 -2.27 -16.53 5.82
C GLY A 173 -2.22 -15.04 5.45
N LYS A 174 -2.34 -14.14 6.44
CA LYS A 174 -2.22 -12.69 6.24
C LYS A 174 -0.78 -12.31 5.85
N ALA A 175 0.21 -13.00 6.42
CA ALA A 175 1.62 -12.79 6.15
C ALA A 175 2.00 -13.27 4.75
N ASP A 176 1.48 -14.41 4.27
CA ASP A 176 1.80 -14.94 2.94
C ASP A 176 1.47 -13.95 1.81
N ALA A 177 0.29 -13.33 1.86
CA ALA A 177 -0.10 -12.31 0.90
C ALA A 177 0.86 -11.11 0.91
N LYS A 178 1.24 -10.64 2.09
CA LYS A 178 2.17 -9.49 2.24
C LYS A 178 3.62 -9.86 1.92
N TRP A 179 4.01 -11.12 2.14
CA TRP A 179 5.31 -11.65 1.77
C TRP A 179 5.46 -11.63 0.25
N LYS A 180 4.48 -12.19 -0.48
CA LYS A 180 4.44 -12.17 -1.95
C LYS A 180 4.49 -10.76 -2.52
N LEU A 181 3.72 -9.82 -1.94
CA LEU A 181 3.78 -8.41 -2.32
C LEU A 181 5.18 -7.83 -2.08
N SER A 182 5.76 -8.04 -0.90
CA SER A 182 7.08 -7.51 -0.56
C SER A 182 8.17 -8.05 -1.48
N GLN A 183 8.16 -9.35 -1.78
CA GLN A 183 9.07 -9.98 -2.75
C GLN A 183 8.96 -9.35 -4.13
N LYS A 184 7.72 -9.11 -4.59
CA LYS A 184 7.45 -8.47 -5.89
C LYS A 184 8.08 -7.07 -5.94
N ILE A 185 7.89 -6.28 -4.89
CA ILE A 185 8.43 -4.92 -4.80
C ILE A 185 9.95 -4.92 -4.68
N VAL A 186 10.53 -5.82 -3.87
CA VAL A 186 12.00 -5.97 -3.73
C VAL A 186 12.64 -6.31 -5.07
N ARG A 187 12.05 -7.22 -5.84
CA ARG A 187 12.52 -7.56 -7.20
C ARG A 187 12.43 -6.38 -8.18
N ALA A 188 11.41 -5.54 -8.03
CA ALA A 188 11.22 -4.38 -8.88
C ALA A 188 12.18 -3.22 -8.55
N MET A 189 12.71 -3.18 -7.33
CA MET A 189 13.71 -2.21 -6.86
C MET A 189 13.32 -0.74 -7.12
N PRO A 190 12.15 -0.25 -6.65
CA PRO A 190 11.74 1.13 -6.86
C PRO A 190 12.77 2.12 -6.31
N GLY A 191 13.26 3.01 -7.18
CA GLY A 191 14.32 3.97 -6.88
C GLY A 191 13.80 5.27 -6.27
N THR A 192 12.54 5.64 -6.53
CA THR A 192 11.99 6.95 -6.17
C THR A 192 10.95 6.88 -5.06
N PRO A 193 10.74 7.96 -4.28
CA PRO A 193 9.65 8.02 -3.31
C PRO A 193 8.27 7.82 -3.95
N GLY A 194 8.08 8.28 -5.19
CA GLY A 194 6.85 8.07 -5.97
C GLY A 194 6.64 6.59 -6.28
N GLY A 195 7.65 5.92 -6.84
CA GLY A 195 7.60 4.48 -7.12
C GLY A 195 7.31 3.66 -5.87
N LYS A 196 7.96 3.97 -4.74
CA LYS A 196 7.69 3.29 -3.45
C LYS A 196 6.25 3.44 -2.97
N LYS A 197 5.63 4.61 -3.18
CA LYS A 197 4.21 4.84 -2.86
C LYS A 197 3.29 4.04 -3.78
N VAL A 198 3.53 4.14 -5.09
CA VAL A 198 2.73 3.43 -6.10
C VAL A 198 2.84 1.92 -5.91
N ALA A 199 3.99 1.39 -5.50
CA ALA A 199 4.23 -0.03 -5.25
C ALA A 199 3.19 -0.71 -4.34
N LEU A 200 2.54 0.06 -3.45
CA LEU A 200 1.52 -0.44 -2.50
C LEU A 200 0.08 -0.28 -3.01
N LYS A 201 -0.14 0.28 -4.20
CA LYS A 201 -1.46 0.41 -4.81
C LYS A 201 -1.91 -0.91 -5.43
N GLU A 202 -3.14 -1.31 -5.13
CA GLU A 202 -3.78 -2.48 -5.75
C GLU A 202 -4.15 -2.22 -7.21
N ARG A 203 -4.47 -0.97 -7.54
CA ARG A 203 -4.81 -0.51 -8.89
C ARG A 203 -4.10 0.83 -9.11
N ILE A 204 -3.39 0.95 -10.22
CA ILE A 204 -2.79 2.23 -10.62
C ILE A 204 -3.67 2.90 -11.67
N ASN A 205 -3.64 4.23 -11.66
CA ASN A 205 -4.30 5.03 -12.69
C ASN A 205 -3.31 5.50 -13.77
N ARG A 206 -3.83 6.19 -14.78
CA ARG A 206 -3.03 6.71 -15.91
C ARG A 206 -2.00 7.75 -15.45
N ALA A 207 -2.32 8.56 -14.44
CA ALA A 207 -1.38 9.51 -13.85
C ALA A 207 -0.22 8.80 -13.12
N ASP A 208 -0.50 7.73 -12.37
CA ASP A 208 0.53 6.90 -11.74
C ASP A 208 1.48 6.33 -12.78
N LEU A 209 0.97 5.81 -13.91
CA LEU A 209 1.81 5.28 -14.98
C LEU A 209 2.72 6.37 -15.56
N ALA A 210 2.18 7.57 -15.82
CA ALA A 210 2.97 8.69 -16.33
C ALA A 210 4.12 9.04 -15.39
N VAL A 211 3.86 9.08 -14.08
CA VAL A 211 4.89 9.31 -13.05
C VAL A 211 5.92 8.19 -13.03
N LEU A 212 5.50 6.93 -13.07
CA LEU A 212 6.43 5.81 -13.05
C LEU A 212 7.36 5.83 -14.28
N PHE A 213 6.85 6.09 -15.47
CA PHE A 213 7.68 6.23 -16.67
C PHE A 213 8.59 7.45 -16.61
N ALA A 214 8.14 8.55 -16.04
CA ALA A 214 8.99 9.73 -15.90
C ALA A 214 10.12 9.51 -14.89
N GLU A 215 9.80 9.01 -13.70
CA GLU A 215 10.68 9.01 -12.52
C GLU A 215 11.51 7.73 -12.40
N GLU A 216 10.91 6.55 -12.62
CA GLU A 216 11.61 5.26 -12.48
C GLU A 216 12.40 4.90 -13.75
N LEU A 217 11.82 5.18 -14.92
CA LEU A 217 12.49 4.92 -16.20
C LEU A 217 13.37 6.09 -16.65
N LYS A 218 13.24 7.27 -16.02
CA LYS A 218 13.98 8.50 -16.35
C LYS A 218 13.85 8.85 -17.83
N ILE A 219 12.63 8.77 -18.34
CA ILE A 219 12.37 8.87 -19.78
C ILE A 219 12.87 10.19 -20.39
N GLY A 220 12.80 11.31 -19.67
CA GLY A 220 13.37 12.58 -20.15
C GLY A 220 14.86 12.49 -20.46
N VAL A 221 15.64 11.83 -19.59
CA VAL A 221 17.08 11.60 -19.81
C VAL A 221 17.33 10.69 -21.00
N LEU A 222 16.47 9.69 -21.22
CA LEU A 222 16.54 8.80 -22.38
C LEU A 222 16.35 9.59 -23.68
N PHE A 223 15.41 10.54 -23.71
CA PHE A 223 15.17 11.40 -24.86
C PHE A 223 16.26 12.45 -25.07
N ASP A 224 16.79 13.05 -24.02
CA ASP A 224 17.88 14.03 -24.14
C ASP A 224 19.17 13.41 -24.70
N ARG A 225 19.40 12.12 -24.44
CA ARG A 225 20.55 11.38 -24.96
C ARG A 225 20.38 10.94 -26.41
N MET A 226 19.18 10.97 -26.95
CA MET A 226 18.93 10.62 -28.33
C MET A 226 19.38 11.77 -29.24
N PRO A 227 20.25 11.53 -30.24
CA PRO A 227 20.64 12.58 -31.17
C PRO A 227 19.39 13.09 -31.87
N VAL A 228 19.16 14.41 -31.78
CA VAL A 228 18.11 15.12 -32.50
C VAL A 228 18.29 14.77 -33.97
N GLN A 229 17.26 14.20 -34.60
CA GLN A 229 17.31 14.06 -36.04
C GLN A 229 17.47 15.47 -36.62
N ASN A 230 18.41 15.62 -37.54
CA ASN A 230 18.23 16.57 -38.63
C ASN A 230 16.95 16.13 -39.35
N SER A 231 15.81 16.55 -38.85
CA SER A 231 14.57 16.56 -39.59
C SER A 231 14.89 17.30 -40.88
N GLY A 232 14.79 16.62 -42.02
CA GLY A 232 14.77 17.31 -43.31
C GLY A 232 13.87 18.53 -43.21
N PHE A 233 14.24 19.62 -43.88
CA PHE A 233 13.63 20.95 -43.80
C PHE A 233 12.23 20.96 -43.14
N GLN A 234 12.19 21.33 -41.85
CA GLN A 234 10.91 21.56 -41.17
C GLN A 234 10.40 22.93 -41.57
N THR A 235 9.17 22.99 -42.06
CA THR A 235 8.52 24.29 -42.25
C THR A 235 8.32 24.99 -40.89
N PRO A 236 8.32 26.33 -40.82
CA PRO A 236 8.05 27.05 -39.56
C PRO A 236 6.73 26.62 -38.86
N SER A 237 5.76 26.10 -39.62
CA SER A 237 4.52 25.53 -39.11
C SER A 237 4.72 24.17 -38.41
N GLN A 238 5.54 23.27 -38.98
CA GLN A 238 5.87 21.96 -38.38
C GLN A 238 6.80 22.08 -37.16
N ALA A 239 7.74 23.04 -37.20
CA ALA A 239 8.57 23.37 -36.05
C ALA A 239 7.72 23.94 -34.89
N ASN A 240 6.67 24.73 -35.18
CA ASN A 240 5.72 25.23 -34.18
C ASN A 240 4.80 24.13 -33.62
N GLN A 241 4.42 23.11 -34.39
CA GLN A 241 3.60 21.98 -33.91
C GLN A 241 4.37 21.06 -32.94
N THR A 242 5.69 20.98 -33.09
CA THR A 242 6.55 20.21 -32.16
C THR A 242 6.79 20.98 -30.83
N ALA A 243 6.41 22.27 -30.77
CA ALA A 243 6.72 23.17 -29.66
C ALA A 243 5.55 23.48 -28.71
N THR A 244 4.29 23.12 -29.04
CA THR A 244 3.13 23.42 -28.18
C THR A 244 2.23 22.19 -27.94
N VAL A 245 2.78 21.17 -27.27
CA VAL A 245 1.94 20.13 -26.65
C VAL A 245 1.05 20.81 -25.61
N THR A 246 -0.24 20.90 -25.95
CA THR A 246 -1.25 21.50 -25.09
C THR A 246 -1.70 20.47 -24.07
N VAL A 247 -1.66 20.83 -22.79
CA VAL A 247 -2.17 19.97 -21.72
C VAL A 247 -3.69 19.86 -21.85
N PRO A 248 -4.24 18.63 -21.84
CA PRO A 248 -5.68 18.37 -21.83
C PRO A 248 -6.40 19.11 -20.70
N ASN A 249 -7.64 19.53 -20.92
CA ASN A 249 -8.39 20.34 -19.96
C ASN A 249 -8.54 19.65 -18.59
N ASP A 250 -8.79 18.35 -18.59
CA ASP A 250 -8.94 17.49 -17.41
C ASP A 250 -7.62 17.22 -16.67
N SER A 251 -6.50 17.56 -17.28
CA SER A 251 -5.15 17.37 -16.73
C SER A 251 -4.50 18.68 -16.28
N ARG A 252 -5.14 19.83 -16.54
CA ARG A 252 -4.66 21.13 -16.02
C ARG A 252 -4.90 21.23 -14.53
N ASP A 253 -3.91 21.74 -13.81
CA ASP A 253 -3.86 21.82 -12.35
C ASP A 253 -3.93 20.44 -11.64
N HIS A 254 -3.90 19.35 -12.40
CA HIS A 254 -3.81 18.00 -11.85
C HIS A 254 -2.41 17.79 -11.28
N TRP A 255 -2.30 17.08 -10.16
CA TRP A 255 -1.01 16.87 -9.47
C TRP A 255 0.05 16.22 -10.38
N ALA A 256 -0.39 15.49 -11.41
CA ALA A 256 0.47 14.83 -12.39
C ALA A 256 0.64 15.57 -13.73
N GLU A 257 0.17 16.81 -13.85
CA GLU A 257 0.15 17.59 -15.09
C GLU A 257 1.49 17.55 -15.84
N THR A 258 2.60 17.79 -15.13
CA THR A 258 3.94 17.84 -15.71
C THR A 258 4.32 16.53 -16.37
N TRP A 259 4.11 15.40 -15.69
CA TRP A 259 4.45 14.08 -16.22
C TRP A 259 3.51 13.66 -17.35
N ILE A 260 2.23 14.01 -17.27
CA ILE A 260 1.25 13.77 -18.34
C ILE A 260 1.67 14.50 -19.61
N LYS A 261 2.03 15.79 -19.48
CA LYS A 261 2.52 16.60 -20.60
C LYS A 261 3.73 15.95 -21.29
N ASP A 262 4.68 15.45 -20.50
CA ASP A 262 5.85 14.75 -21.04
C ASP A 262 5.46 13.45 -21.75
N MET A 263 4.56 12.64 -21.17
CA MET A 263 4.12 11.39 -21.81
C MET A 263 3.43 11.62 -23.14
N ILE A 264 2.63 12.69 -23.25
CA ILE A 264 1.98 13.10 -24.50
C ILE A 264 3.02 13.63 -25.49
N ARG A 265 3.96 14.47 -25.03
CA ARG A 265 5.04 15.02 -25.86
C ARG A 265 5.89 13.93 -26.50
N TYR A 266 6.17 12.86 -25.78
CA TYR A 266 6.93 11.72 -26.27
C TYR A 266 6.08 10.69 -27.04
N GLY A 267 4.77 10.89 -27.15
CA GLY A 267 3.87 9.94 -27.82
C GLY A 267 3.74 8.59 -27.12
N ILE A 268 4.08 8.51 -25.82
CA ILE A 268 4.04 7.27 -25.03
C ILE A 268 2.61 7.02 -24.53
N MET A 269 1.93 8.08 -24.11
CA MET A 269 0.53 8.05 -23.72
C MET A 269 -0.26 9.06 -24.54
N ASN A 270 -1.48 8.69 -24.93
CA ASN A 270 -2.32 9.52 -25.80
C ASN A 270 -3.53 10.03 -25.05
N VAL A 271 -4.08 11.14 -25.52
CA VAL A 271 -5.43 11.59 -25.19
C VAL A 271 -6.45 10.72 -25.92
N GLU A 272 -7.64 10.60 -25.34
CA GLU A 272 -8.77 9.93 -25.95
C GLU A 272 -9.39 10.81 -27.06
N PRO A 273 -10.26 10.27 -27.93
CA PRO A 273 -10.82 11.02 -29.08
C PRO A 273 -11.60 12.30 -28.74
N ASP A 274 -12.04 12.43 -27.50
CA ASP A 274 -12.72 13.61 -26.95
C ASP A 274 -11.75 14.70 -26.47
N GLY A 275 -10.44 14.45 -26.54
CA GLY A 275 -9.38 15.38 -26.16
C GLY A 275 -8.98 15.34 -24.68
N ASN A 276 -9.55 14.43 -23.88
CA ASN A 276 -9.22 14.26 -22.46
C ASN A 276 -8.16 13.17 -22.25
N PHE A 277 -7.44 13.23 -21.13
CA PHE A 277 -6.42 12.24 -20.78
C PHE A 277 -6.91 11.17 -19.79
N TYR A 278 -7.90 11.51 -18.97
CA TYR A 278 -8.45 10.70 -17.89
C TYR A 278 -7.39 10.26 -16.87
N PRO A 279 -6.75 11.20 -16.14
CA PRO A 279 -5.61 10.88 -15.27
C PRO A 279 -5.96 9.93 -14.13
N ASP A 280 -7.18 9.99 -13.62
CA ASP A 280 -7.64 9.19 -12.48
C ASP A 280 -8.27 7.84 -12.89
N ASP A 281 -8.43 7.58 -14.19
CA ASP A 281 -8.94 6.30 -14.67
C ASP A 281 -7.91 5.20 -14.45
N ASP A 282 -8.39 4.06 -13.93
CA ASP A 282 -7.58 2.86 -13.75
C ASP A 282 -7.02 2.36 -15.08
N ILE A 283 -5.75 1.96 -15.07
CA ILE A 283 -5.14 1.35 -16.24
C ILE A 283 -5.28 -0.18 -16.20
N ASN A 284 -5.79 -0.73 -17.30
CA ASN A 284 -5.79 -2.17 -17.51
C ASN A 284 -4.49 -2.63 -18.21
N ARG A 285 -4.27 -3.95 -18.21
CA ARG A 285 -3.09 -4.58 -18.79
C ARG A 285 -2.93 -4.30 -20.29
N ALA A 286 -4.01 -4.21 -21.06
CA ALA A 286 -3.95 -3.90 -22.49
C ALA A 286 -3.43 -2.48 -22.76
N ASN A 287 -3.95 -1.49 -22.03
CA ASN A 287 -3.53 -0.10 -22.16
C ASN A 287 -2.10 0.10 -21.66
N TYR A 288 -1.69 -0.63 -20.61
CA TYR A 288 -0.30 -0.66 -20.18
C TYR A 288 0.61 -1.19 -21.30
N ALA A 289 0.23 -2.33 -21.93
CA ALA A 289 1.00 -2.91 -23.02
C ALA A 289 1.17 -1.95 -24.20
N LEU A 290 0.13 -1.20 -24.55
CA LEU A 290 0.19 -0.16 -25.59
C LEU A 290 1.21 0.92 -25.25
N ALA A 291 1.21 1.41 -24.01
CA ALA A 291 2.16 2.42 -23.58
C ALA A 291 3.61 1.89 -23.62
N VAL A 292 3.83 0.64 -23.21
CA VAL A 292 5.13 -0.05 -23.32
C VAL A 292 5.56 -0.21 -24.78
N GLN A 293 4.66 -0.63 -25.69
CA GLN A 293 4.98 -0.75 -27.11
C GLN A 293 5.42 0.59 -27.69
N ARG A 294 4.65 1.66 -27.45
CA ARG A 294 4.98 3.01 -27.93
C ARG A 294 6.35 3.44 -27.42
N LEU A 295 6.61 3.19 -26.14
CA LEU A 295 7.91 3.45 -25.56
C LEU A 295 9.03 2.67 -26.25
N LEU A 296 8.84 1.37 -26.53
CA LEU A 296 9.80 0.56 -27.27
C LEU A 296 10.06 1.11 -28.67
N VAL A 297 9.01 1.46 -29.43
CA VAL A 297 9.13 2.07 -30.76
C VAL A 297 10.02 3.30 -30.67
N VAL A 298 9.72 4.21 -29.75
CA VAL A 298 10.44 5.47 -29.64
C VAL A 298 11.87 5.29 -29.12
N ALA A 299 12.08 4.43 -28.12
CA ALA A 299 13.40 4.17 -27.54
C ALA A 299 14.34 3.42 -28.49
N THR A 300 13.80 2.52 -29.33
CA THR A 300 14.59 1.72 -30.28
C THR A 300 14.64 2.31 -31.68
N ARG A 301 13.79 3.30 -31.97
CA ARG A 301 13.60 3.91 -33.31
C ARG A 301 13.20 2.87 -34.37
N ASP A 302 12.39 1.91 -33.95
CA ASP A 302 11.94 0.81 -34.79
C ASP A 302 10.42 0.89 -34.98
N GLU A 303 10.01 1.58 -36.04
CA GLU A 303 8.60 1.71 -36.43
C GLU A 303 7.98 0.37 -36.84
N SER A 304 8.78 -0.63 -37.19
CA SER A 304 8.25 -1.96 -37.55
C SER A 304 7.55 -2.63 -36.36
N LEU A 305 7.86 -2.22 -35.13
CA LEU A 305 7.19 -2.69 -33.93
C LEU A 305 5.72 -2.26 -33.85
N GLU A 306 5.28 -1.24 -34.57
CA GLU A 306 3.86 -0.84 -34.53
C GLU A 306 2.92 -1.86 -35.21
N THR A 307 3.45 -2.64 -36.15
CA THR A 307 2.66 -3.53 -37.01
C THR A 307 3.18 -4.97 -37.06
N LYS A 308 4.22 -5.31 -36.28
CA LYS A 308 4.93 -6.60 -36.30
C LYS A 308 4.02 -7.83 -36.34
N TYR A 309 2.92 -7.80 -35.60
CA TYR A 309 1.97 -8.92 -35.44
C TYR A 309 0.59 -8.66 -36.04
N PHE A 310 0.46 -7.64 -36.90
CA PHE A 310 -0.80 -7.40 -37.60
C PHE A 310 -1.07 -8.52 -38.62
N GLY A 311 -2.30 -9.03 -38.63
CA GLY A 311 -2.73 -10.05 -39.58
C GLY A 311 -2.32 -11.49 -39.23
N GLU A 312 -1.85 -11.76 -38.01
CA GLU A 312 -1.64 -13.14 -37.56
C GLU A 312 -2.96 -13.93 -37.58
N GLY A 313 -2.95 -15.08 -38.25
CA GLY A 313 -4.15 -15.92 -38.42
C GLY A 313 -4.58 -16.69 -37.16
N GLN A 314 -3.68 -16.87 -36.20
CA GLN A 314 -3.98 -17.47 -34.89
C GLN A 314 -3.49 -16.56 -33.78
N SER A 315 -4.33 -16.40 -32.75
CA SER A 315 -3.95 -15.62 -31.58
C SER A 315 -2.92 -16.35 -30.73
N ARG A 316 -1.96 -15.59 -30.19
CA ARG A 316 -0.99 -16.03 -29.19
C ARG A 316 -1.58 -16.27 -27.80
N PHE A 317 -2.78 -15.75 -27.52
CA PHE A 317 -3.41 -15.80 -26.21
C PHE A 317 -4.77 -16.49 -26.30
N SER A 318 -5.12 -17.27 -25.28
CA SER A 318 -6.40 -18.00 -25.29
C SER A 318 -7.62 -17.08 -25.06
N ASP A 319 -7.41 -15.89 -24.50
CA ASP A 319 -8.47 -14.93 -24.15
C ASP A 319 -8.43 -13.60 -24.92
N VAL A 320 -7.58 -13.49 -25.94
CA VAL A 320 -7.48 -12.28 -26.77
C VAL A 320 -7.60 -12.68 -28.24
N PRO A 321 -8.55 -12.14 -29.03
CA PRO A 321 -8.56 -12.36 -30.47
C PRO A 321 -7.43 -11.58 -31.15
N ALA A 322 -6.89 -12.10 -32.27
CA ALA A 322 -5.85 -11.41 -33.04
C ALA A 322 -6.30 -10.04 -33.60
N SER A 323 -7.62 -9.80 -33.68
CA SER A 323 -8.24 -8.52 -34.07
C SER A 323 -8.35 -7.51 -32.92
N HIS A 324 -7.95 -7.86 -31.70
CA HIS A 324 -8.01 -6.95 -30.56
C HIS A 324 -7.09 -5.74 -30.79
N PHE A 325 -7.56 -4.53 -30.49
CA PHE A 325 -6.84 -3.28 -30.78
C PHE A 325 -5.41 -3.23 -30.19
N ALA A 326 -5.23 -3.82 -29.00
CA ALA A 326 -3.93 -3.92 -28.33
C ALA A 326 -3.16 -5.25 -28.60
N TYR A 327 -3.61 -6.11 -29.51
CA TYR A 327 -3.03 -7.45 -29.74
C TYR A 327 -1.52 -7.38 -30.01
N ASN A 328 -1.11 -6.51 -30.93
CA ASN A 328 0.30 -6.34 -31.29
C ASN A 328 1.15 -5.95 -30.08
N ALA A 329 0.65 -5.04 -29.24
CA ALA A 329 1.36 -4.59 -28.05
C ALA A 329 1.51 -5.71 -27.02
N MET A 330 0.45 -6.48 -26.79
CA MET A 330 0.47 -7.63 -25.88
C MET A 330 1.44 -8.70 -26.38
N ALA A 331 1.45 -8.97 -27.69
CA ALA A 331 2.36 -9.93 -28.32
C ALA A 331 3.83 -9.50 -28.18
N ILE A 332 4.16 -8.23 -28.45
CA ILE A 332 5.52 -7.69 -28.29
C ILE A 332 5.97 -7.73 -26.84
N CYS A 333 5.11 -7.30 -25.92
CA CYS A 333 5.45 -7.28 -24.49
C CYS A 333 5.68 -8.69 -23.95
N THR A 334 4.91 -9.68 -24.42
CA THR A 334 5.07 -11.08 -24.00
C THR A 334 6.31 -11.70 -24.63
N GLU A 335 6.53 -11.52 -25.93
CA GLU A 335 7.72 -12.04 -26.65
C GLU A 335 9.02 -11.53 -26.02
N ARG A 336 9.06 -10.26 -25.62
CA ARG A 336 10.24 -9.65 -24.99
C ARG A 336 10.36 -9.93 -23.49
N GLY A 337 9.45 -10.71 -22.90
CA GLY A 337 9.43 -11.01 -21.47
C GLY A 337 9.16 -9.79 -20.59
N ILE A 338 8.53 -8.74 -21.14
CA ILE A 338 8.22 -7.50 -20.43
C ILE A 338 6.94 -7.66 -19.60
N MET A 339 5.92 -8.34 -20.16
CA MET A 339 4.69 -8.68 -19.47
C MET A 339 4.47 -10.19 -19.48
N GLU A 340 4.02 -10.73 -18.35
CA GLU A 340 3.77 -12.16 -18.16
C GLU A 340 2.34 -12.55 -18.52
N VAL A 341 2.16 -13.80 -18.98
CA VAL A 341 0.87 -14.46 -19.18
C VAL A 341 0.69 -15.58 -18.16
N ASP A 342 -0.55 -16.01 -17.94
CA ASP A 342 -0.81 -17.20 -17.13
C ASP A 342 -0.26 -18.44 -17.85
N MET A 343 0.76 -19.08 -17.28
CA MET A 343 1.47 -20.19 -17.93
C MET A 343 0.61 -21.46 -18.08
N MET A 344 -0.45 -21.61 -17.29
CA MET A 344 -1.31 -22.81 -17.32
C MET A 344 -2.42 -22.67 -18.35
N THR A 345 -2.99 -21.47 -18.47
CA THR A 345 -4.17 -21.19 -19.31
C THR A 345 -3.81 -20.41 -20.58
N ASN A 346 -2.57 -19.94 -20.69
CA ASN A 346 -2.09 -19.05 -21.76
C ASN A 346 -2.95 -17.79 -21.93
N ARG A 347 -3.47 -17.27 -20.81
CA ARG A 347 -4.30 -16.06 -20.78
C ARG A 347 -3.46 -14.82 -20.53
N PHE A 348 -3.72 -13.76 -21.29
CA PHE A 348 -3.11 -12.46 -21.07
C PHE A 348 -3.88 -11.61 -20.05
N ASN A 349 -5.21 -11.78 -19.97
CA ASN A 349 -6.12 -10.98 -19.15
C ASN A 349 -6.08 -9.47 -19.47
N PRO A 350 -6.52 -9.04 -20.68
CA PRO A 350 -6.34 -7.66 -21.16
C PRO A 350 -7.06 -6.59 -20.32
N THR A 351 -8.21 -6.93 -19.74
CA THR A 351 -9.03 -6.04 -18.90
C THR A 351 -8.65 -6.10 -17.43
N GLY A 352 -7.68 -6.94 -17.06
CA GLY A 352 -7.20 -7.04 -15.68
C GLY A 352 -6.51 -5.77 -15.21
N ASP A 353 -6.62 -5.48 -13.92
CA ASP A 353 -5.96 -4.35 -13.30
C ASP A 353 -4.44 -4.53 -13.28
N VAL A 354 -3.73 -3.40 -13.22
CA VAL A 354 -2.29 -3.39 -12.97
C VAL A 354 -2.03 -2.89 -11.55
N THR A 355 -1.46 -3.75 -10.70
CA THR A 355 -0.99 -3.35 -9.38
C THR A 355 0.28 -2.50 -9.50
N GLY A 356 0.57 -1.65 -8.53
CA GLY A 356 1.78 -0.83 -8.60
C GLY A 356 3.07 -1.65 -8.54
N ALA A 357 3.06 -2.78 -7.82
CA ALA A 357 4.18 -3.71 -7.82
C ALA A 357 4.38 -4.39 -9.19
N ASP A 358 3.29 -4.74 -9.89
CA ASP A 358 3.37 -5.26 -11.26
C ASP A 358 3.86 -4.21 -12.25
N ALA A 359 3.38 -2.97 -12.14
CA ALA A 359 3.84 -1.86 -12.97
C ALA A 359 5.35 -1.64 -12.85
N LEU A 360 5.90 -1.67 -11.64
CA LEU A 360 7.34 -1.52 -11.42
C LEU A 360 8.13 -2.70 -11.97
N LEU A 361 7.62 -3.93 -11.85
CA LEU A 361 8.26 -5.10 -12.47
C LEU A 361 8.27 -5.01 -13.99
N ILE A 362 7.17 -4.57 -14.60
CA ILE A 362 7.09 -4.36 -16.05
C ILE A 362 8.13 -3.32 -16.49
N ILE A 363 8.27 -2.21 -15.75
CA ILE A 363 9.31 -1.20 -16.00
C ILE A 363 10.71 -1.81 -15.87
N ARG A 364 10.95 -2.65 -14.87
CA ARG A 364 12.25 -3.30 -14.68
C ARG A 364 12.60 -4.26 -15.82
N ASN A 365 11.62 -5.03 -16.27
CA ASN A 365 11.77 -5.93 -17.41
C ASN A 365 11.98 -5.15 -18.72
N LEU A 366 11.28 -4.02 -18.88
CA LEU A 366 11.47 -3.10 -20.00
C LEU A 366 12.88 -2.50 -20.02
N GLN A 367 13.38 -2.01 -18.88
CA GLN A 367 14.78 -1.54 -18.74
C GLN A 367 15.77 -2.62 -19.18
N SER A 368 15.55 -3.86 -18.74
CA SER A 368 16.38 -5.01 -19.08
C SER A 368 16.32 -5.33 -20.58
N SER A 369 15.12 -5.28 -21.18
CA SER A 369 14.91 -5.50 -22.62
C SER A 369 15.61 -4.44 -23.47
N LEU A 370 15.62 -3.18 -23.02
CA LEU A 370 16.31 -2.07 -23.69
C LEU A 370 17.82 -2.01 -23.38
N ARG A 371 18.36 -2.95 -22.59
CA ARG A 371 19.74 -2.95 -22.09
C ARG A 371 20.10 -1.64 -21.38
N MET A 372 19.14 -1.02 -20.72
CA MET A 372 19.36 0.22 -19.99
C MET A 372 19.85 -0.07 -18.58
N THR A 373 21.10 0.31 -18.32
CA THR A 373 21.66 0.40 -16.97
C THR A 373 21.71 1.87 -16.58
N PHE A 374 20.99 2.25 -15.51
CA PHE A 374 21.04 3.60 -14.94
C PHE A 374 21.84 3.62 -13.65
#